data_AF-A0A9E5KDK7-F1
#
_entry.id   AF-A0A9E5KDK7-F1
#
_cell.length_a   1.000
_cell.length_b   1.000
_cell.length_c   1.000
_cell.angle_alpha   90.00
_cell.angle_beta   90.00
_cell.angle_gamma   90.00
#
_symmetry.space_group_name_H-M   'P 1'
#
loop_
_entity.id
_entity.type
_entity.pdbx_description
1 polymer ?
#
loop_
_entity_poly.entity_id
_entity_poly.type
_entity_poly.pdbx_seq_one_letter_code
_entity_poly.pdbx_strand_id
1 'polypeptide(L)' 'MTAAYTAVVQKSGDWWIGWVEEVPGVNSQGNTREELLDNLRDALLEALEMNRADALASATGAFEEVSLAS' A
#
# COMPACT_ATOMS: atom_id res chain seq x y z
N MET A 1 3.89 -17.18 -0.97
CA MET A 1 4.52 -16.12 -1.76
C MET A 1 4.48 -14.85 -0.91
N THR A 2 5.63 -14.28 -0.54
CA THR A 2 5.69 -12.90 -0.02
C THR A 2 5.00 -12.01 -1.05
N ALA A 3 3.99 -11.25 -0.64
CA ALA A 3 3.33 -10.30 -1.54
C ALA A 3 4.41 -9.31 -2.02
N ALA A 4 4.77 -9.41 -3.29
CA ALA A 4 5.60 -8.41 -3.95
C ALA A 4 4.66 -7.28 -4.37
N TYR A 5 4.89 -6.09 -3.84
CA TYR A 5 4.16 -4.88 -4.24
C TYR A 5 4.95 -4.18 -5.33
N THR A 6 4.24 -3.73 -6.36
CA THR A 6 4.80 -3.12 -7.56
C THR A 6 4.39 -1.66 -7.62
N ALA A 7 5.37 -0.76 -7.74
CA ALA A 7 5.11 0.66 -7.92
C ALA A 7 5.14 1.04 -9.41
N VAL A 8 4.04 1.61 -9.91
CA VAL A 8 4.05 2.37 -11.17
C VAL A 8 4.57 3.76 -10.85
N VAL A 9 5.62 4.19 -11.56
CA VAL A 9 6.30 5.47 -11.31
C VAL A 9 6.32 6.31 -12.59
N GLN A 10 5.88 7.56 -12.50
CA GLN A 10 5.81 8.51 -13.61
C GLN A 10 6.47 9.83 -13.22
N LYS A 11 7.31 10.37 -14.10
CA LYS A 11 7.78 11.75 -13.99
C LYS A 11 6.79 12.72 -14.65
N SER A 12 6.36 13.74 -13.93
CA SER A 12 5.41 14.77 -14.36
C SER A 12 5.97 16.15 -14.06
N GLY A 13 6.60 16.78 -15.06
CA GLY A 13 7.34 18.03 -14.89
C GLY A 13 8.49 17.85 -13.88
N ASP A 14 8.48 18.68 -12.84
CA ASP A 14 9.46 18.65 -11.74
C ASP A 14 9.11 17.63 -10.64
N TRP A 15 7.97 16.95 -10.75
CA TRP A 15 7.49 16.00 -9.76
C TRP A 15 7.55 14.56 -10.25
N TRP A 16 7.57 13.64 -9.30
CA TRP A 16 7.34 12.22 -9.48
C TRP A 16 6.00 11.84 -8.85
N ILE A 17 5.20 11.05 -9.57
CA ILE A 17 3.89 10.56 -9.13
C ILE A 17 3.93 9.03 -9.27
N GLY A 18 3.32 8.33 -8.33
CA GLY A 18 3.26 6.87 -8.41
C GLY A 18 2.07 6.25 -7.70
N TRP A 19 1.88 4.96 -7.99
CA TRP A 19 0.77 4.13 -7.53
C TRP A 19 1.28 2.73 -7.19
N VAL A 20 0.66 2.07 -6.22
CA VAL A 20 0.88 0.63 -5.97
C VAL A 20 -0.15 -0.18 -6.74
N GLU A 21 0.30 -1.05 -7.65
CA GLU A 21 -0.59 -1.80 -8.56
C GLU A 21 -1.58 -2.68 -7.81
N GLU A 22 -1.13 -3.34 -6.74
CA GLU A 22 -1.89 -4.33 -6.00
C GLU A 22 -2.87 -3.72 -5.00
N VAL A 23 -2.75 -2.42 -4.69
CA VAL A 23 -3.59 -1.76 -3.67
C VAL A 23 -4.23 -0.50 -4.26
N PRO A 24 -5.47 -0.61 -4.78
CA PRO A 24 -6.19 0.53 -5.33
C PRO A 24 -6.30 1.68 -4.33
N GLY A 25 -6.04 2.90 -4.81
CA GLY A 25 -6.08 4.12 -3.99
C GLY A 25 -4.76 4.45 -3.30
N VAL A 26 -3.80 3.52 -3.21
CA VAL A 26 -2.46 3.82 -2.69
C VAL A 26 -1.64 4.51 -3.77
N ASN A 27 -1.42 5.80 -3.59
CA ASN A 27 -0.65 6.65 -4.47
C ASN A 27 0.06 7.75 -3.68
N SER A 28 1.12 8.30 -4.25
CA SER A 28 1.82 9.43 -3.66
C SER A 28 2.62 10.21 -4.71
N GLN A 29 3.29 11.27 -4.26
CA GLN A 29 4.18 12.10 -5.07
C GLN A 29 5.47 12.46 -4.31
N GLY A 30 6.51 12.84 -5.04
CA GLY A 30 7.77 13.35 -4.47
C GLY A 30 8.52 14.25 -5.47
N ASN A 31 9.41 15.11 -4.98
CA ASN A 31 10.28 15.93 -5.84
C ASN A 31 11.43 15.10 -6.44
N THR A 32 11.79 14.00 -5.78
CA THR A 32 12.73 13.00 -6.28
C THR A 32 12.06 11.65 -6.44
N ARG A 33 12.68 10.75 -7.22
CA ARG A 33 12.18 9.39 -7.39
C ARG A 33 12.27 8.63 -6.07
N GLU A 34 13.33 8.87 -5.31
CA GLU A 34 13.59 8.27 -4.00
C GLU A 34 12.52 8.70 -3.00
N GLU A 35 12.23 10.00 -2.91
CA GLU A 35 11.17 10.54 -2.06
C GLU A 35 9.79 9.96 -2.42
N LEU A 36 9.47 9.84 -3.71
CA LEU A 36 8.23 9.17 -4.13
C LEU A 36 8.17 7.72 -3.61
N LEU A 37 9.26 6.97 -3.72
CA LEU A 37 9.29 5.56 -3.29
C LEU A 37 9.18 5.42 -1.77
N ASP A 38 9.79 6.33 -1.01
CA ASP A 38 9.64 6.37 0.45
C ASP A 38 8.19 6.69 0.82
N ASN A 39 7.60 7.72 0.22
CA ASN A 39 6.20 8.09 0.47
C ASN A 39 5.22 6.98 0.06
N LEU A 40 5.49 6.24 -1.01
CA LEU A 40 4.67 5.09 -1.41
C LEU A 40 4.75 3.92 -0.42
N ARG A 41 5.91 3.69 0.20
CA ARG A 41 6.04 2.64 1.23
C ARG A 41 5.23 3.01 2.47
N ASP A 42 5.29 4.26 2.90
CA ASP A 42 4.51 4.74 4.04
C ASP A 42 3.02 4.64 3.77
N ALA A 43 2.55 5.16 2.62
CA ALA A 43 1.15 5.07 2.22
C ALA A 43 0.66 3.61 2.09
N LEU A 44 1.51 2.71 1.59
CA LEU A 44 1.19 1.28 1.52
C LEU A 44 1.04 0.66 2.90
N LEU A 45 1.95 0.95 3.83
CA LEU A 45 1.88 0.44 5.20
C LEU A 45 0.60 0.91 5.91
N GLU A 46 0.28 2.20 5.79
CA GLU A 46 -0.94 2.78 6.36
C GLU A 46 -2.19 2.11 5.78
N ALA A 47 -2.27 1.95 4.45
CA ALA A 47 -3.41 1.31 3.80
C ALA A 47 -3.58 -0.16 4.23
N LEU A 48 -2.48 -0.91 4.37
CA LEU A 48 -2.52 -2.29 4.84
C LEU A 48 -2.96 -2.37 6.32
N GLU A 49 -2.54 -1.43 7.16
CA GLU A 49 -2.99 -1.35 8.55
C GLU A 49 -4.48 -1.03 8.65
N MET A 50 -4.96 -0.04 7.89
CA MET A 50 -6.38 0.31 7.83
C MET A 50 -7.22 -0.88 7.34
N ASN A 51 -6.81 -1.56 6.26
CA ASN A 51 -7.51 -2.73 5.75
C ASN A 51 -7.60 -3.86 6.78
N ARG A 52 -6.54 -4.10 7.57
CA ARG A 52 -6.57 -5.10 8.66
C ARG A 52 -7.53 -4.67 9.76
N ALA A 53 -7.48 -3.41 10.18
CA ALA A 53 -8.37 -2.87 11.21
C ALA A 53 -9.85 -2.97 10.78
N ASP A 54 -10.17 -2.61 9.55
CA ASP A 54 -11.52 -2.70 8.99
C ASP A 54 -12.03 -4.15 8.89
N ALA A 55 -11.16 -5.09 8.49
CA ALA A 55 -11.48 -6.50 8.45
C ALA A 55 -11.81 -7.05 9.85
N LEU A 56 -11.01 -6.70 10.86
CA LEU A 56 -11.24 -7.07 12.25
C LEU A 56 -12.54 -6.45 12.80
N ALA A 57 -12.78 -5.17 12.50
CA ALA A 57 -14.01 -4.47 12.91
C ALA A 57 -15.28 -5.04 12.25
N SER A 58 -15.13 -5.64 11.06
CA SER A 58 -16.23 -6.28 10.33
C SER A 58 -16.55 -7.69 10.85
N ALA A 59 -15.59 -8.37 11.48
CA ALA A 59 -15.81 -9.68 12.07
C ALA A 59 -16.76 -9.58 13.29
N THR A 60 -17.68 -10.54 13.41
CA THR A 60 -18.58 -10.64 14.57
C THR A 60 -18.48 -12.03 15.20
N GLY A 61 -18.60 -12.09 16.52
CA GLY A 61 -18.46 -13.35 17.26
C GLY A 61 -17.01 -13.80 17.41
N ALA A 62 -16.80 -15.10 17.65
CA ALA A 62 -15.46 -15.68 17.73
C ALA A 62 -14.88 -15.89 16.33
N PHE A 63 -13.64 -15.49 16.12
CA PHE A 63 -12.91 -15.62 14.86
C PHE A 63 -11.47 -16.05 15.09
N GLU A 64 -10.82 -16.52 14.03
CA GLU A 64 -9.39 -16.83 13.97
C GLU A 64 -8.74 -16.09 12.79
N GLU A 65 -7.47 -15.76 12.92
CA GLU A 65 -6.66 -15.20 11.83
C GLU A 65 -5.75 -16.30 11.27
N VAL A 66 -5.85 -16.58 9.96
CA VAL A 66 -5.08 -17.63 9.28
C VAL A 66 -4.34 -17.03 8.09
N SER A 67 -3.04 -17.30 7.97
CA SER A 67 -2.25 -16.86 6.81
C SER A 67 -2.68 -17.62 5.56
N LEU A 68 -3.06 -16.88 4.51
CA LEU A 68 -3.39 -17.44 3.19
C LEU A 68 -2.16 -17.55 2.27
N ALA A 69 -1.04 -16.93 2.63
CA ALA A 69 0.20 -16.99 1.88
C ALA A 69 1.21 -17.92 2.57
N SER A 70 1.81 -18.81 1.78
CA SER A 70 2.91 -19.70 2.17
C SER A 70 4.28 -19.08 2.14
#